data_AF-A0A9C8FTM3-F1
#
_entry.id   AF-A0A9C8FTM3-F1
#
_cell.length_a   1.000
_cell.length_b   1.000
_cell.length_c   1.000
_cell.angle_alpha   90.00
_cell.angle_beta   90.00
_cell.angle_gamma   90.00
#
_symmetry.space_group_name_H-M   'P 1'
#
loop_
_entity.id
_entity.type
_entity.pdbx_description
1 polymer ?
#
loop_
_entity_poly.entity_id
_entity_poly.type
_entity_poly.pdbx_seq_one_letter_code
_entity_poly.pdbx_strand_id
1 'polypeptide(L)'
;MVLFSIPPSTIAAQEELELSPDDLEIEQSLEGGYHLYIRAKEGIGSVLLTESTADPEKQRASYALRNPEYHPVNGEERRMLDGEFLDAPERGHFFLVDSTPEPHPDFGKAFHIFIPYVVEYGYPWTREGELQVLDGTWLNIRTFAQAYANYEGPFRDNPFMMELVQIPSEPREVPEENYMDDTRRSYQDIADNNSGELIYGRGGEDIINNVREVIRKTDGKSIDLVLCLDTTKSMEDDIPHLRDSLVPMLQEEVRGFEAYRIGILLYRDYYEAYLAMPYDFQSDFGKVQAILNRIRVFGGRDIPEAIYEALYRALEFYPWKSEKRLIILVGDAPPHPRPRGKITREMVFEKAGDLGVEIHPIILPH
;
A
#
# COMPACT_ATOMS: atom_id res chain seq x y z
N MET A 1 50.19 -15.85 -23.60
CA MET A 1 48.89 -15.21 -23.84
C MET A 1 47.85 -16.32 -23.88
N VAL A 2 47.13 -16.53 -22.77
CA VAL A 2 46.05 -17.53 -22.70
C VAL A 2 44.76 -16.76 -22.95
N LEU A 3 44.12 -17.01 -24.10
CA LEU A 3 42.79 -16.51 -24.43
C LEU A 3 41.79 -17.54 -23.93
N PHE A 4 40.99 -17.18 -22.93
CA PHE A 4 39.79 -17.93 -22.59
C PHE A 4 38.72 -17.59 -23.63
N SER A 5 38.23 -18.60 -24.34
CA SER A 5 37.02 -18.50 -25.16
C SER A 5 35.87 -19.06 -24.33
N ILE A 6 34.85 -18.24 -24.11
CA ILE A 6 33.55 -18.71 -23.63
C ILE A 6 32.91 -19.45 -24.82
N PRO A 7 32.38 -20.67 -24.64
CA PRO A 7 31.73 -21.40 -25.73
C PRO A 7 30.47 -20.64 -26.20
N PRO A 8 30.23 -20.52 -27.51
CA PRO A 8 29.13 -19.73 -28.08
C PRO A 8 27.73 -20.14 -27.57
N SER A 9 27.55 -21.40 -27.17
CA SER A 9 26.31 -21.92 -26.59
C SER A 9 25.95 -21.30 -25.23
N THR A 10 26.94 -20.85 -24.44
CA THR A 10 26.67 -20.22 -23.13
C THR A 10 26.20 -18.78 -23.27
N ILE A 11 26.67 -18.06 -24.31
CA ILE A 11 26.23 -16.69 -24.61
C ILE A 11 24.80 -16.71 -25.13
N ALA A 12 24.49 -17.60 -26.08
CA ALA A 12 23.13 -17.75 -26.61
C ALA A 12 22.11 -18.13 -25.52
N ALA A 13 22.45 -19.08 -24.64
CA ALA A 13 21.58 -19.45 -23.52
C ALA A 13 21.36 -18.30 -22.51
N GLN A 14 22.34 -17.39 -22.34
CA GLN A 14 22.16 -16.21 -21.49
C GLN A 14 21.30 -15.13 -22.16
N GLU A 15 21.34 -14.99 -23.49
CA GLU A 15 20.45 -14.09 -24.23
C GLU A 15 18.98 -14.57 -24.16
N GLU A 16 18.74 -15.88 -24.17
CA GLU A 16 17.38 -16.45 -24.03
C GLU A 16 16.74 -16.17 -22.67
N LEU A 17 17.56 -16.05 -21.61
CA LEU A 17 17.13 -15.76 -20.24
C LEU A 17 16.93 -14.28 -19.95
N GLU A 18 17.21 -13.39 -20.91
CA GLU A 18 17.06 -11.95 -20.74
C GLU A 18 15.59 -11.53 -20.81
N LEU A 19 15.18 -10.65 -19.91
CA LEU A 19 13.87 -10.00 -19.88
C LEU A 19 13.99 -8.54 -20.31
N SER A 20 12.98 -8.05 -21.02
CA SER A 20 12.78 -6.63 -21.32
C SER A 20 11.56 -6.08 -20.57
N PRO A 21 11.38 -4.75 -20.49
CA PRO A 21 10.16 -4.17 -19.91
C PRO A 21 8.86 -4.68 -20.56
N ASP A 22 8.86 -4.98 -21.86
CA ASP A 22 7.70 -5.51 -22.60
C ASP A 22 7.35 -6.97 -22.25
N ASP A 23 8.18 -7.61 -21.42
CA ASP A 23 7.96 -8.95 -20.89
C ASP A 23 7.36 -8.93 -19.47
N LEU A 24 7.10 -7.75 -18.91
CA LEU A 24 6.64 -7.58 -17.54
C LEU A 24 5.31 -6.82 -17.51
N GLU A 25 4.44 -7.27 -16.63
CA GLU A 25 3.22 -6.57 -16.28
C GLU A 25 3.06 -6.63 -14.77
N ILE A 26 2.73 -5.49 -14.16
CA ILE A 26 2.51 -5.41 -12.71
C ILE A 26 1.21 -4.71 -12.42
N GLU A 27 0.39 -5.35 -11.61
CA GLU A 27 -0.93 -4.87 -11.23
C GLU A 27 -1.01 -4.76 -9.71
N GLN A 28 -1.62 -3.67 -9.23
CA GLN A 28 -1.90 -3.53 -7.80
C GLN A 28 -3.06 -4.45 -7.40
N SER A 29 -2.90 -5.14 -6.27
CA SER A 29 -3.91 -6.06 -5.74
C SER A 29 -4.66 -5.45 -4.55
N LEU A 30 -5.95 -5.73 -4.48
CA LEU A 30 -6.82 -5.40 -3.35
C LEU A 30 -6.47 -6.23 -2.09
N GLU A 31 -5.74 -7.33 -2.26
CA GLU A 31 -5.27 -8.21 -1.18
C GLU A 31 -4.10 -7.61 -0.40
N GLY A 32 -3.51 -6.50 -0.88
CA GLY A 32 -2.38 -5.82 -0.23
C GLY A 32 -1.02 -6.17 -0.83
N GLY A 33 -0.74 -5.64 -2.03
CA GLY A 33 0.52 -5.86 -2.73
C GLY A 33 0.36 -5.76 -4.24
N TYR A 34 1.12 -6.56 -4.98
CA TYR A 34 1.15 -6.55 -6.44
C TYR A 34 1.12 -7.96 -7.03
N HIS A 35 0.43 -8.12 -8.16
CA HIS A 35 0.61 -9.26 -9.05
C HIS A 35 1.64 -8.89 -10.10
N LEU A 36 2.77 -9.61 -10.12
CA LEU A 36 3.78 -9.51 -11.16
C LEU A 36 3.62 -10.68 -12.12
N TYR A 37 3.36 -10.36 -13.39
CA TYR A 37 3.35 -11.31 -14.49
C TYR A 37 4.62 -11.16 -15.32
N ILE A 38 5.28 -12.28 -15.62
CA ILE A 38 6.52 -12.32 -16.41
C ILE A 38 6.27 -13.24 -17.61
N ARG A 39 6.42 -12.73 -18.84
CA ARG A 39 6.22 -13.51 -20.06
C ARG A 39 7.05 -14.80 -20.04
N ALA A 40 6.37 -15.94 -20.22
CA ALA A 40 7.03 -17.23 -20.27
C ALA A 40 7.64 -17.48 -21.66
N LYS A 41 8.89 -17.01 -21.84
CA LYS A 41 9.67 -17.22 -23.07
C LYS A 41 10.21 -18.65 -23.14
N GLU A 42 10.40 -19.13 -24.36
CA GLU A 42 11.14 -20.39 -24.59
C GLU A 42 12.55 -20.27 -24.00
N GLY A 43 12.98 -21.32 -23.28
CA GLY A 43 14.27 -21.34 -22.59
C GLY A 43 14.24 -20.87 -21.13
N ILE A 44 13.16 -20.21 -20.66
CA ILE A 44 12.99 -19.90 -19.23
C ILE A 44 12.12 -20.99 -18.58
N GLY A 45 12.71 -21.72 -17.63
CA GLY A 45 12.03 -22.78 -16.87
C GLY A 45 11.46 -22.31 -15.54
N SER A 46 12.00 -21.25 -14.95
CA SER A 46 11.47 -20.63 -13.72
C SER A 46 12.02 -19.23 -13.48
N VAL A 47 11.38 -18.50 -12.58
CA VAL A 47 11.73 -17.14 -12.16
C VAL A 47 11.78 -17.04 -10.63
N LEU A 48 12.66 -16.17 -10.11
CA LEU A 48 12.83 -15.93 -8.67
C LEU A 48 13.12 -14.45 -8.42
N LEU A 49 12.42 -13.83 -7.48
CA LEU A 49 12.78 -12.49 -7.02
C LEU A 49 13.89 -12.54 -5.97
N THR A 50 14.85 -11.63 -6.10
CA THR A 50 16.01 -11.53 -5.21
C THR A 50 16.28 -10.08 -4.80
N GLU A 51 16.84 -9.90 -3.61
CA GLU A 51 17.11 -8.55 -3.05
C GLU A 51 18.30 -7.83 -3.72
N SER A 52 19.13 -8.56 -4.45
CA SER A 52 20.29 -8.02 -5.18
C SER A 52 20.68 -8.91 -6.35
N THR A 53 21.51 -8.40 -7.26
CA THR A 53 22.16 -9.23 -8.28
C THR A 53 23.24 -10.11 -7.67
N ALA A 54 23.57 -11.21 -8.34
CA ALA A 54 24.65 -12.09 -7.92
C ALA A 54 25.99 -11.35 -7.97
N ASP A 55 26.77 -11.50 -6.90
CA ASP A 55 28.15 -11.03 -6.87
C ASP A 55 28.98 -11.81 -7.92
N PRO A 56 29.58 -11.13 -8.93
CA PRO A 56 30.39 -11.78 -9.96
C PRO A 56 31.57 -12.59 -9.38
N GLU A 57 32.10 -12.17 -8.23
CA GLU A 57 33.20 -12.84 -7.52
C GLU A 57 32.70 -13.83 -6.46
N LYS A 58 31.38 -13.96 -6.29
CA LYS A 58 30.70 -14.82 -5.31
C LYS A 58 31.14 -14.56 -3.86
N GLN A 59 31.57 -13.35 -3.54
CA GLN A 59 31.98 -12.99 -2.19
C GLN A 59 30.78 -12.69 -1.28
N ARG A 60 29.66 -12.29 -1.86
CA ARG A 60 28.40 -11.99 -1.16
C ARG A 60 27.24 -12.82 -1.69
N ALA A 61 26.41 -13.30 -0.77
CA ALA A 61 25.16 -13.95 -1.13
C ALA A 61 24.10 -12.91 -1.51
N SER A 62 23.42 -13.19 -2.63
CA SER A 62 22.16 -12.59 -3.03
C SER A 62 21.04 -13.51 -2.56
N TYR A 63 20.09 -12.96 -1.79
CA TYR A 63 19.02 -13.77 -1.18
C TYR A 63 17.73 -13.68 -1.98
N ALA A 64 17.00 -14.80 -2.01
CA ALA A 64 15.63 -14.81 -2.49
C ALA A 64 14.73 -13.99 -1.56
N LEU A 65 13.82 -13.24 -2.16
CA LEU A 65 12.73 -12.59 -1.45
C LEU A 65 11.67 -13.63 -1.04
N ARG A 66 11.03 -13.37 0.09
CA ARG A 66 9.94 -14.19 0.62
C ARG A 66 8.76 -13.34 1.03
N ASN A 67 7.57 -13.88 0.84
CA ASN A 67 6.37 -13.42 1.51
C ASN A 67 6.44 -13.87 2.99
N PRO A 68 6.26 -12.96 3.98
CA PRO A 68 6.17 -13.34 5.38
C PRO A 68 4.92 -14.18 5.71
N GLU A 69 3.87 -14.06 4.91
CA GLU A 69 2.61 -14.79 5.09
C GLU A 69 2.35 -15.73 3.90
N TYR A 70 1.54 -16.77 4.13
CA TYR A 70 1.14 -17.67 3.05
C TYR A 70 0.24 -16.94 2.06
N HIS A 71 0.51 -17.09 0.77
CA HIS A 71 -0.36 -16.63 -0.31
C HIS A 71 -0.52 -17.73 -1.36
N PRO A 72 -1.73 -18.04 -1.85
CA PRO A 72 -1.95 -19.18 -2.73
C PRO A 72 -1.19 -19.12 -4.07
N VAL A 73 -0.83 -17.92 -4.56
CA VAL A 73 -0.10 -17.74 -5.82
C VAL A 73 1.29 -18.38 -5.80
N ASN A 74 2.06 -18.21 -4.72
CA ASN A 74 3.44 -18.70 -4.62
C ASN A 74 3.73 -19.53 -3.36
N GLY A 75 2.77 -19.65 -2.44
CA GLY A 75 2.94 -20.34 -1.16
C GLY A 75 3.16 -21.85 -1.29
N GLU A 76 2.70 -22.45 -2.38
CA GLU A 76 2.89 -23.88 -2.69
C GLU A 76 4.00 -24.12 -3.72
N GLU A 77 4.61 -23.05 -4.25
CA GLU A 77 5.63 -23.17 -5.28
C GLU A 77 6.91 -23.78 -4.72
N ARG A 78 7.44 -24.75 -5.48
CA ARG A 78 8.58 -25.55 -5.04
C ARG A 78 9.87 -24.89 -5.45
N ARG A 79 10.85 -24.92 -4.55
CA ARG A 79 12.19 -24.40 -4.81
C ARG A 79 13.26 -25.45 -4.58
N MET A 80 14.24 -25.48 -5.46
CA MET A 80 15.45 -26.29 -5.32
C MET A 80 16.63 -25.41 -4.91
N LEU A 81 17.48 -25.94 -4.03
CA LEU A 81 18.77 -25.36 -3.69
C LEU A 81 19.78 -26.48 -3.46
N ASP A 82 20.95 -26.39 -4.10
CA ASP A 82 22.01 -27.41 -4.02
C ASP A 82 21.54 -28.85 -4.34
N GLY A 83 20.63 -28.97 -5.31
CA GLY A 83 20.08 -30.26 -5.79
C GLY A 83 18.95 -30.84 -4.94
N GLU A 84 18.59 -30.20 -3.82
CA GLU A 84 17.53 -30.64 -2.91
C GLU A 84 16.34 -29.69 -2.96
N PHE A 85 15.12 -30.24 -2.88
CA PHE A 85 13.94 -29.42 -2.70
C PHE A 85 13.87 -28.89 -1.26
N LEU A 86 13.58 -27.61 -1.13
CA LEU A 86 13.36 -26.99 0.16
C LEU A 86 11.96 -27.31 0.65
N ASP A 87 11.83 -27.76 1.90
CA ASP A 87 10.54 -27.87 2.62
C ASP A 87 10.07 -26.48 3.07
N ALA A 88 10.00 -25.54 2.13
CA ALA A 88 9.82 -24.13 2.41
C ALA A 88 8.48 -23.81 3.11
N PRO A 89 7.33 -24.38 2.69
CA PRO A 89 6.05 -24.14 3.34
C PRO A 89 6.00 -24.68 4.78
N GLU A 90 6.58 -25.86 5.03
CA GLU A 90 6.63 -26.47 6.38
C GLU A 90 7.51 -25.68 7.36
N ARG A 91 8.39 -24.82 6.82
CA ARG A 91 9.30 -23.96 7.59
C ARG A 91 8.86 -22.49 7.61
N GLY A 92 7.68 -22.17 7.07
CA GLY A 92 7.17 -20.80 7.00
C GLY A 92 7.98 -19.88 6.09
N HIS A 93 8.59 -20.43 5.04
CA HIS A 93 9.35 -19.67 4.05
C HIS A 93 8.63 -19.71 2.70
N PHE A 94 7.91 -18.64 2.37
CA PHE A 94 7.16 -18.56 1.12
C PHE A 94 7.96 -17.78 0.09
N PHE A 95 8.75 -18.47 -0.73
CA PHE A 95 9.64 -17.82 -1.70
C PHE A 95 8.84 -17.17 -2.83
N LEU A 96 9.27 -15.99 -3.27
CA LEU A 96 8.74 -15.33 -4.46
C LEU A 96 9.36 -15.97 -5.72
N VAL A 97 8.93 -17.20 -5.99
CA VAL A 97 9.39 -18.07 -7.07
C VAL A 97 8.18 -18.58 -7.85
N ASP A 98 8.35 -18.78 -9.14
CA ASP A 98 7.36 -19.49 -9.95
C ASP A 98 8.04 -20.33 -11.03
N SER A 99 7.55 -21.55 -11.21
CA SER A 99 7.99 -22.52 -12.22
C SER A 99 6.85 -23.03 -13.10
N THR A 100 5.63 -22.52 -12.91
CA THR A 100 4.41 -23.05 -13.49
C THR A 100 3.67 -21.98 -14.28
N PRO A 101 4.10 -21.69 -15.54
CA PRO A 101 3.44 -20.67 -16.35
C PRO A 101 1.94 -20.93 -16.55
N GLU A 102 1.15 -19.90 -16.29
CA GLU A 102 -0.30 -19.89 -16.48
C GLU A 102 -0.72 -19.08 -17.71
N PRO A 103 -1.93 -19.30 -18.26
CA PRO A 103 -2.43 -18.51 -19.38
C PRO A 103 -2.57 -17.02 -19.03
N HIS A 104 -2.06 -16.15 -19.89
CA HIS A 104 -2.15 -14.69 -19.72
C HIS A 104 -2.71 -14.03 -20.99
N PRO A 105 -3.63 -13.05 -20.90
CA PRO A 105 -4.27 -12.43 -22.07
C PRO A 105 -3.27 -11.87 -23.09
N ASP A 106 -2.28 -11.11 -22.64
CA ASP A 106 -1.34 -10.41 -23.53
C ASP A 106 -0.04 -11.19 -23.79
N PHE A 107 0.33 -12.10 -22.88
CA PHE A 107 1.58 -12.84 -22.97
C PHE A 107 1.38 -14.25 -23.55
N GLY A 108 0.14 -14.73 -23.65
CA GLY A 108 -0.20 -16.11 -23.96
C GLY A 108 0.05 -17.02 -22.77
N LYS A 109 1.27 -17.01 -22.23
CA LYS A 109 1.61 -17.59 -20.93
C LYS A 109 2.53 -16.67 -20.12
N ALA A 110 2.35 -16.64 -18.82
CA ALA A 110 3.17 -15.88 -17.90
C ALA A 110 3.48 -16.69 -16.63
N PHE A 111 4.64 -16.44 -16.05
CA PHE A 111 4.86 -16.74 -14.64
C PHE A 111 4.15 -15.69 -13.79
N HIS A 112 3.60 -16.10 -12.65
CA HIS A 112 2.80 -15.26 -11.77
C HIS A 112 3.35 -15.25 -10.35
N ILE A 113 3.71 -14.07 -9.86
CA ILE A 113 4.22 -13.88 -8.50
C ILE A 113 3.40 -12.80 -7.80
N PHE A 114 2.78 -13.15 -6.68
CA PHE A 114 2.24 -12.16 -5.75
C PHE A 114 3.36 -11.59 -4.87
N ILE A 115 3.48 -10.27 -4.82
CA ILE A 115 4.48 -9.53 -4.05
C ILE A 115 3.75 -8.69 -3.00
N PRO A 116 3.82 -9.04 -1.70
CA PRO A 116 3.26 -8.19 -0.64
C PRO A 116 4.04 -6.87 -0.51
N TYR A 117 3.45 -5.87 0.13
CA TYR A 117 4.13 -4.59 0.40
C TYR A 117 5.40 -4.72 1.27
N VAL A 118 5.51 -5.81 2.05
CA VAL A 118 6.70 -6.12 2.84
C VAL A 118 7.16 -7.53 2.53
N VAL A 119 8.41 -7.65 2.07
CA VAL A 119 9.07 -8.93 1.79
C VAL A 119 10.27 -9.10 2.70
N GLU A 120 10.65 -10.35 2.96
CA GLU A 120 11.81 -10.70 3.78
C GLU A 120 12.92 -11.33 2.93
N TYR A 121 14.16 -11.18 3.38
CA TYR A 121 15.31 -11.85 2.79
C TYR A 121 16.31 -12.30 3.86
N GLY A 122 17.16 -13.26 3.50
CA GLY A 122 18.24 -13.71 4.38
C GLY A 122 17.77 -14.66 5.48
N TYR A 123 18.62 -14.85 6.50
CA TYR A 123 18.37 -15.70 7.66
C TYR A 123 19.08 -15.16 8.91
N PRO A 124 18.64 -15.49 10.15
CA PRO A 124 19.17 -14.89 11.37
C PRO A 124 20.66 -15.14 11.64
N TRP A 125 21.19 -16.23 11.09
CA TRP A 125 22.62 -16.57 11.18
C TRP A 125 23.45 -15.96 10.05
N THR A 126 22.85 -15.10 9.22
CA THR A 126 23.49 -14.41 8.09
C THR A 126 22.98 -12.96 7.99
N ARG A 127 23.21 -12.29 6.86
CA ARG A 127 22.56 -11.01 6.57
C ARG A 127 21.08 -11.27 6.28
N GLU A 128 20.20 -10.58 7.00
CA GLU A 128 18.76 -10.63 6.80
C GLU A 128 18.12 -9.25 6.95
N GLY A 129 16.87 -9.14 6.52
CA GLY A 129 16.07 -7.95 6.71
C GLY A 129 14.73 -8.00 5.98
N GLU A 130 13.97 -6.92 6.15
CA GLU A 130 12.74 -6.65 5.43
C GLU A 130 13.01 -5.59 4.34
N LEU A 131 12.24 -5.66 3.26
CA LEU A 131 12.18 -4.65 2.20
C LEU A 131 10.72 -4.26 1.98
N GLN A 132 10.45 -2.95 1.94
CA GLN A 132 9.16 -2.45 1.47
C GLN A 132 9.16 -2.37 -0.06
N VAL A 133 8.13 -2.91 -0.69
CA VAL A 133 7.93 -2.89 -2.14
C VAL A 133 6.85 -1.84 -2.45
N LEU A 134 7.28 -0.77 -3.12
CA LEU A 134 6.52 0.46 -3.41
C LEU A 134 6.95 1.05 -4.78
N ASP A 135 6.25 2.05 -5.31
CA ASP A 135 6.66 2.71 -6.58
C ASP A 135 8.13 3.17 -6.49
N GLY A 136 8.90 2.88 -7.53
CA GLY A 136 10.34 3.14 -7.57
C GLY A 136 11.20 2.16 -6.76
N THR A 137 10.66 1.00 -6.37
CA THR A 137 11.47 -0.06 -5.74
C THR A 137 12.28 -0.81 -6.80
N TRP A 138 13.58 -0.96 -6.55
CA TRP A 138 14.44 -1.78 -7.38
C TRP A 138 14.28 -3.26 -7.00
N LEU A 139 14.03 -4.12 -7.99
CA LEU A 139 13.86 -5.57 -7.82
C LEU A 139 14.69 -6.31 -8.87
N ASN A 140 15.27 -7.45 -8.50
CA ASN A 140 15.95 -8.32 -9.46
C ASN A 140 15.15 -9.59 -9.73
N ILE A 141 14.75 -9.78 -10.99
CA ILE A 141 14.11 -11.01 -11.48
C ILE A 141 15.22 -11.92 -12.00
N ARG A 142 15.51 -12.98 -11.26
CA ARG A 142 16.45 -14.01 -11.70
C ARG A 142 15.71 -15.07 -12.50
N THR A 143 16.06 -15.21 -13.77
CA THR A 143 15.54 -16.24 -14.68
C THR A 143 16.46 -17.45 -14.69
N PHE A 144 15.88 -18.64 -14.78
CA PHE A 144 16.61 -19.91 -14.83
C PHE A 144 16.19 -20.69 -16.06
N ALA A 145 17.15 -21.38 -16.69
CA ALA A 145 16.80 -22.29 -17.79
C ALA A 145 16.07 -23.55 -17.34
N GLN A 146 16.17 -23.88 -16.05
CA GLN A 146 15.51 -25.03 -15.45
C GLN A 146 14.36 -24.57 -14.54
N ALA A 147 13.44 -25.49 -14.24
CA ALA A 147 12.39 -25.27 -13.26
C ALA A 147 12.96 -25.16 -11.83
N TYR A 148 12.14 -24.65 -10.91
CA TYR A 148 12.35 -24.62 -9.45
C TYR A 148 13.55 -23.78 -8.99
N ALA A 149 13.91 -22.75 -9.76
CA ALA A 149 15.08 -21.90 -9.52
C ALA A 149 16.38 -22.71 -9.36
N ASN A 150 16.55 -23.75 -10.18
CA ASN A 150 17.68 -24.66 -10.07
C ASN A 150 19.00 -24.04 -10.60
N TYR A 151 19.96 -23.88 -9.68
CA TYR A 151 21.30 -23.35 -9.95
C TYR A 151 22.26 -24.33 -10.65
N GLU A 152 21.87 -25.59 -10.87
CA GLU A 152 22.63 -26.52 -11.72
C GLU A 152 22.59 -26.10 -13.20
N GLY A 153 21.55 -25.38 -13.62
CA GLY A 153 21.42 -24.78 -14.94
C GLY A 153 21.93 -23.33 -15.02
N PRO A 154 22.04 -22.75 -16.23
CA PRO A 154 22.33 -21.34 -16.38
C PRO A 154 21.18 -20.49 -15.82
N PHE A 155 21.55 -19.36 -15.23
CA PHE A 155 20.63 -18.32 -14.77
C PHE A 155 21.11 -16.95 -15.23
N ARG A 156 20.20 -15.97 -15.21
CA ARG A 156 20.51 -14.57 -15.49
C ARG A 156 19.76 -13.64 -14.53
N ASP A 157 20.44 -12.59 -14.11
CA ASP A 157 19.85 -11.51 -13.32
C ASP A 157 19.28 -10.43 -14.26
N ASN A 158 18.03 -10.05 -14.05
CA ASN A 158 17.34 -8.99 -14.79
C ASN A 158 16.88 -7.93 -13.78
N PRO A 159 17.67 -6.86 -13.58
CA PRO A 159 17.34 -5.81 -12.64
C PRO A 159 16.32 -4.82 -13.23
N PHE A 160 15.25 -4.56 -12.50
CA PHE A 160 14.20 -3.62 -12.88
C PHE A 160 13.91 -2.62 -11.77
N MET A 161 13.45 -1.44 -12.18
CA MET A 161 12.79 -0.49 -11.30
C MET A 161 11.29 -0.67 -11.45
N MET A 162 10.57 -0.87 -10.36
CA MET A 162 9.11 -0.92 -10.39
C MET A 162 8.59 0.49 -10.65
N GLU A 163 7.77 0.65 -11.67
CA GLU A 163 7.09 1.90 -11.99
C GLU A 163 5.59 1.63 -12.06
N LEU A 164 4.83 2.18 -11.12
CA LEU A 164 3.37 2.07 -11.12
C LEU A 164 2.79 3.20 -11.97
N VAL A 165 2.17 2.82 -13.09
CA VAL A 165 1.45 3.76 -13.93
C VAL A 165 -0.04 3.61 -13.62
N GLN A 166 -0.61 4.63 -12.96
CA GLN A 166 -2.07 4.74 -12.85
C GLN A 166 -2.65 5.04 -14.23
N ILE A 167 -3.11 3.99 -14.92
CA ILE A 167 -3.91 4.14 -16.13
C ILE A 167 -5.28 4.63 -15.68
N PRO A 168 -5.77 5.81 -16.13
CA PRO A 168 -7.13 6.22 -15.86
C PRO A 168 -8.06 5.16 -16.45
N SER A 169 -8.64 4.31 -15.61
CA SER A 169 -9.72 3.43 -16.05
C SER A 169 -10.92 4.30 -16.36
N GLU A 170 -11.69 3.94 -17.38
CA GLU A 170 -13.07 4.44 -17.47
C GLU A 170 -13.77 4.18 -16.12
N PRO A 171 -14.71 5.04 -15.68
CA PRO A 171 -15.44 4.83 -14.44
C PRO A 171 -16.08 3.44 -14.49
N ARG A 172 -15.41 2.47 -13.87
CA ARG A 172 -15.95 1.13 -13.73
C ARG A 172 -17.13 1.30 -12.78
N GLU A 173 -18.23 0.61 -13.05
CA GLU A 173 -19.18 0.29 -12.00
C GLU A 173 -18.45 -0.63 -11.02
N VAL A 174 -17.60 -0.03 -10.18
CA VAL A 174 -16.93 -0.73 -9.10
C VAL A 174 -18.04 -1.26 -8.21
N PRO A 175 -18.08 -2.57 -7.88
CA PRO A 175 -19.06 -3.08 -6.94
C PRO A 175 -19.06 -2.18 -5.70
N GLU A 176 -20.23 -1.90 -5.11
CA GLU A 176 -20.41 -1.01 -3.95
C GLU A 176 -19.59 -1.41 -2.69
N GLU A 177 -18.74 -2.45 -2.79
CA GLU A 177 -17.97 -3.06 -1.70
C GLU A 177 -16.52 -3.43 -2.09
N ASN A 178 -15.84 -2.65 -2.96
CA ASN A 178 -14.45 -2.92 -3.36
C ASN A 178 -13.41 -2.28 -2.41
N TYR A 179 -13.30 -2.81 -1.19
CA TYR A 179 -12.37 -2.30 -0.19
C TYR A 179 -11.12 -3.18 -0.12
N MET A 180 -9.93 -2.56 -0.11
CA MET A 180 -8.69 -3.32 0.08
C MET A 180 -8.66 -3.99 1.46
N ASP A 181 -8.18 -5.22 1.53
CA ASP A 181 -8.13 -6.02 2.77
C ASP A 181 -7.26 -5.35 3.83
N ASP A 182 -6.11 -4.82 3.41
CA ASP A 182 -5.21 -4.08 4.27
C ASP A 182 -5.83 -2.79 4.80
N THR A 183 -6.63 -2.08 3.99
CA THR A 183 -7.34 -0.88 4.44
C THR A 183 -8.36 -1.26 5.50
N ARG A 184 -9.19 -2.28 5.23
CA ARG A 184 -10.19 -2.78 6.19
C ARG A 184 -9.57 -3.14 7.53
N ARG A 185 -8.52 -3.97 7.50
CA ARG A 185 -7.81 -4.42 8.71
C ARG A 185 -7.20 -3.26 9.49
N SER A 186 -6.53 -2.35 8.79
CA SER A 186 -5.84 -1.22 9.45
C SER A 186 -6.81 -0.17 9.98
N TYR A 187 -7.90 0.10 9.26
CA TYR A 187 -8.92 1.05 9.70
C TYR A 187 -9.72 0.46 10.88
N GLN A 188 -9.97 -0.85 10.90
CA GLN A 188 -10.56 -1.50 12.06
C GLN A 188 -9.64 -1.39 13.29
N ASP A 189 -8.33 -1.62 13.12
CA ASP A 189 -7.33 -1.44 14.21
C ASP A 189 -7.32 0.00 14.74
N ILE A 190 -7.42 1.00 13.85
CA ILE A 190 -7.55 2.41 14.23
C ILE A 190 -8.84 2.65 15.03
N ALA A 191 -9.99 2.16 14.58
CA ALA A 191 -11.25 2.35 15.29
C ALA A 191 -11.23 1.72 16.69
N ASP A 192 -10.81 0.45 16.77
CA ASP A 192 -10.83 -0.35 18.00
C ASP A 192 -9.90 0.23 19.09
N ASN A 193 -8.73 0.73 18.70
CA ASN A 193 -7.76 1.30 19.64
C ASN A 193 -8.03 2.77 20.01
N ASN A 194 -9.02 3.42 19.37
CA ASN A 194 -9.30 4.84 19.58
C ASN A 194 -10.79 5.10 19.87
N SER A 195 -11.49 4.12 20.45
CA SER A 195 -12.91 4.24 20.87
C SER A 195 -13.85 4.74 19.75
N GLY A 196 -13.52 4.45 18.49
CA GLY A 196 -14.31 4.84 17.34
C GLY A 196 -15.03 3.68 16.68
N GLU A 197 -15.63 3.96 15.53
CA GLU A 197 -16.32 2.98 14.69
C GLU A 197 -15.76 3.03 13.27
N LEU A 198 -15.49 1.85 12.68
CA LEU A 198 -15.20 1.74 11.25
C LEU A 198 -16.51 1.81 10.46
N ILE A 199 -16.55 2.72 9.49
CA ILE A 199 -17.71 2.96 8.63
C ILE A 199 -17.32 2.68 7.18
N TYR A 200 -18.12 1.85 6.52
CA TYR A 200 -17.96 1.51 5.11
C TYR A 200 -18.77 2.50 4.27
N GLY A 201 -18.09 3.44 3.61
CA GLY A 201 -18.71 4.41 2.74
C GLY A 201 -18.66 4.00 1.29
N ARG A 202 -19.70 4.33 0.52
CA ARG A 202 -19.80 4.01 -0.93
C ARG A 202 -19.15 5.06 -1.84
N GLY A 203 -18.44 6.02 -1.28
CA GLY A 203 -17.97 7.21 -2.00
C GLY A 203 -19.08 8.21 -2.32
N GLY A 204 -18.71 9.27 -3.02
CA GLY A 204 -19.61 10.30 -3.51
C GLY A 204 -20.42 11.01 -2.40
N GLU A 205 -21.75 11.13 -2.60
CA GLU A 205 -22.64 11.74 -1.61
C GLU A 205 -22.75 10.93 -0.30
N ASP A 206 -22.46 9.63 -0.33
CA ASP A 206 -22.58 8.77 0.84
C ASP A 206 -21.61 9.17 1.96
N ILE A 207 -20.45 9.71 1.60
CA ILE A 207 -19.47 10.26 2.55
C ILE A 207 -20.12 11.28 3.49
N ILE A 208 -21.02 12.11 2.98
CA ILE A 208 -21.71 13.13 3.77
C ILE A 208 -22.67 12.48 4.77
N ASN A 209 -23.34 11.39 4.38
CA ASN A 209 -24.22 10.64 5.28
C ASN A 209 -23.40 9.95 6.39
N ASN A 210 -22.27 9.34 6.05
CA ASN A 210 -21.39 8.68 7.00
C ASN A 210 -20.85 9.67 8.05
N VAL A 211 -20.34 10.83 7.63
CA VAL A 211 -19.92 11.90 8.54
C VAL A 211 -21.08 12.36 9.43
N ARG A 212 -22.27 12.53 8.85
CA ARG A 212 -23.47 12.93 9.59
C ARG A 212 -23.81 11.94 10.69
N GLU A 213 -23.75 10.64 10.41
CA GLU A 213 -24.06 9.60 11.40
C GLU A 213 -23.11 9.61 12.59
N VAL A 214 -21.80 9.82 12.36
CA VAL A 214 -20.82 9.96 13.45
C VAL A 214 -21.18 11.13 14.37
N ILE A 215 -21.52 12.28 13.79
CA ILE A 215 -21.89 13.47 14.57
C ILE A 215 -23.18 13.23 15.34
N ARG A 216 -24.18 12.57 14.74
CA ARG A 216 -25.48 12.29 15.40
C ARG A 216 -25.39 11.30 16.55
N LYS A 217 -24.47 10.35 16.49
CA LYS A 217 -24.20 9.41 17.59
C LYS A 217 -23.44 10.08 18.75
N THR A 218 -22.95 11.30 18.55
CA THR A 218 -22.14 12.01 19.54
C THR A 218 -23.02 12.84 20.49
N ASP A 219 -23.19 12.34 21.72
CA ASP A 219 -23.88 13.06 22.78
C ASP A 219 -22.91 13.99 23.54
N GLY A 220 -23.27 15.26 23.75
CA GLY A 220 -22.48 16.18 24.58
C GLY A 220 -22.87 17.63 24.39
N LYS A 221 -22.27 18.52 25.20
CA LYS A 221 -22.54 19.97 25.10
C LYS A 221 -21.63 20.68 24.11
N SER A 222 -20.42 20.17 23.89
CA SER A 222 -19.46 20.79 22.98
C SER A 222 -18.68 19.76 22.20
N ILE A 223 -18.36 20.11 20.95
CA ILE A 223 -17.69 19.20 20.01
C ILE A 223 -16.48 19.88 19.34
N ASP A 224 -15.35 19.20 19.38
CA ASP A 224 -14.22 19.42 18.48
C ASP A 224 -14.24 18.31 17.44
N LEU A 225 -14.43 18.67 16.17
CA LEU A 225 -14.46 17.72 15.05
C LEU A 225 -13.32 18.04 14.10
N VAL A 226 -12.47 17.06 13.79
CA VAL A 226 -11.43 17.18 12.77
C VAL A 226 -11.71 16.17 11.66
N LEU A 227 -11.80 16.63 10.42
CA LEU A 227 -11.84 15.76 9.24
C LEU A 227 -10.42 15.62 8.71
N CYS A 228 -9.85 14.41 8.80
CA CYS A 228 -8.61 14.04 8.14
C CYS A 228 -8.95 13.46 6.77
N LEU A 229 -8.68 14.22 5.72
CA LEU A 229 -9.08 13.88 4.35
C LEU A 229 -7.86 13.49 3.53
N ASP A 230 -7.95 12.31 2.91
CA ASP A 230 -7.09 11.96 1.81
C ASP A 230 -7.29 12.95 0.64
N THR A 231 -6.18 13.36 0.03
CA THR A 231 -6.17 14.28 -1.11
C THR A 231 -5.22 13.82 -2.22
N THR A 232 -4.97 12.52 -2.28
CA THR A 232 -4.32 11.84 -3.41
C THR A 232 -5.26 11.77 -4.61
N LYS A 233 -4.79 11.21 -5.73
CA LYS A 233 -5.56 11.23 -6.98
C LYS A 233 -6.79 10.31 -6.96
N SER A 234 -6.80 9.22 -6.18
CA SER A 234 -7.98 8.32 -6.10
C SER A 234 -9.23 9.04 -5.61
N MET A 235 -9.06 10.07 -4.77
CA MET A 235 -10.13 10.90 -4.22
C MET A 235 -10.74 11.92 -5.22
N GLU A 236 -10.43 11.83 -6.51
CA GLU A 236 -10.87 12.79 -7.54
C GLU A 236 -12.39 12.88 -7.68
N ASP A 237 -13.08 11.75 -7.54
CA ASP A 237 -14.54 11.67 -7.63
C ASP A 237 -15.23 12.05 -6.30
N ASP A 238 -14.59 11.83 -5.15
CA ASP A 238 -15.19 12.04 -3.81
C ASP A 238 -15.08 13.48 -3.30
N ILE A 239 -13.94 14.14 -3.53
CA ILE A 239 -13.70 15.49 -3.02
C ILE A 239 -14.73 16.53 -3.54
N PRO A 240 -15.21 16.49 -4.80
CA PRO A 240 -16.32 17.34 -5.25
C PRO A 240 -17.55 17.26 -4.35
N HIS A 241 -17.99 16.07 -3.93
CA HIS A 241 -19.14 15.92 -3.05
C HIS A 241 -18.91 16.51 -1.66
N LEU A 242 -17.68 16.33 -1.11
CA LEU A 242 -17.27 17.01 0.11
C LEU A 242 -17.31 18.54 -0.04
N ARG A 243 -16.86 19.09 -1.18
CA ARG A 243 -16.93 20.53 -1.43
C ARG A 243 -18.37 21.05 -1.49
N ASP A 244 -19.27 20.30 -2.10
CA ASP A 244 -20.63 20.79 -2.37
C ASP A 244 -21.57 20.65 -1.17
N SER A 245 -21.42 19.58 -0.38
CA SER A 245 -22.46 19.15 0.57
C SER A 245 -22.02 19.10 2.04
N LEU A 246 -20.71 19.14 2.34
CA LEU A 246 -20.21 19.00 3.72
C LEU A 246 -20.62 20.17 4.61
N VAL A 247 -20.42 21.41 4.17
CA VAL A 247 -20.70 22.59 5.00
C VAL A 247 -22.19 22.75 5.31
N PRO A 248 -23.12 22.63 4.34
CA PRO A 248 -24.55 22.64 4.62
C PRO A 248 -24.96 21.57 5.65
N MET A 249 -24.40 20.36 5.54
CA MET A 249 -24.67 19.29 6.50
C MET A 249 -24.11 19.62 7.89
N LEU A 250 -22.86 20.06 8.00
CA LEU A 250 -22.25 20.45 9.28
C LEU A 250 -23.06 21.56 9.97
N GLN A 251 -23.57 22.54 9.19
CA GLN A 251 -24.44 23.61 9.69
C GLN A 251 -25.74 23.13 10.31
N GLU A 252 -26.24 21.97 9.91
CA GLU A 252 -27.45 21.37 10.48
C GLU A 252 -27.12 20.60 11.75
N GLU A 253 -26.13 19.70 11.68
CA GLU A 253 -25.85 18.74 12.75
C GLU A 253 -25.22 19.39 13.98
N VAL A 254 -24.37 20.41 13.82
CA VAL A 254 -23.71 21.01 14.98
C VAL A 254 -24.61 21.97 15.78
N ARG A 255 -25.84 22.25 15.32
CA ARG A 255 -26.79 23.14 16.02
C ARG A 255 -27.21 22.63 17.39
N GLY A 256 -27.12 21.32 17.61
CA GLY A 256 -27.44 20.70 18.90
C GLY A 256 -26.41 20.99 20.00
N PHE A 257 -25.20 21.43 19.63
CA PHE A 257 -24.12 21.68 20.59
C PHE A 257 -24.10 23.16 21.03
N GLU A 258 -23.81 23.40 22.31
CA GLU A 258 -23.61 24.74 22.88
C GLU A 258 -22.35 25.42 22.28
N ALA A 259 -21.33 24.63 21.91
CA ALA A 259 -20.13 25.10 21.22
C ALA A 259 -19.58 24.04 20.26
N TYR A 260 -19.09 24.46 19.09
CA TYR A 260 -18.43 23.58 18.13
C TYR A 260 -17.18 24.22 17.54
N ARG A 261 -16.21 23.37 17.17
CA ARG A 261 -15.02 23.75 16.42
C ARG A 261 -14.70 22.68 15.38
N ILE A 262 -14.51 23.10 14.14
CA ILE A 262 -14.32 22.21 12.98
C ILE A 262 -12.91 22.43 12.43
N GLY A 263 -12.10 21.38 12.43
CA GLY A 263 -10.77 21.33 11.83
C GLY A 263 -10.80 20.51 10.54
N ILE A 264 -9.94 20.89 9.61
CA ILE A 264 -9.67 20.11 8.39
C ILE A 264 -8.17 19.84 8.35
N LEU A 265 -7.79 18.58 8.24
CA LEU A 265 -6.43 18.18 7.95
C LEU A 265 -6.44 17.45 6.61
N LEU A 266 -5.62 17.92 5.66
CA LEU A 266 -5.43 17.23 4.39
C LEU A 266 -4.15 16.41 4.48
N TYR A 267 -4.17 15.18 3.99
CA TYR A 267 -2.96 14.37 3.90
C TYR A 267 -2.80 13.75 2.51
N ARG A 268 -1.57 13.34 2.24
CA ARG A 268 -1.14 12.54 1.09
C ARG A 268 0.03 11.66 1.55
N ASP A 269 0.84 11.17 0.62
CA ASP A 269 2.00 10.35 0.97
C ASP A 269 3.34 11.09 1.10
N TYR A 270 4.37 10.32 1.44
CA TYR A 270 5.75 10.78 1.52
C TYR A 270 6.27 11.30 0.18
N TYR A 271 7.14 12.31 0.25
CA TYR A 271 7.77 12.95 -0.92
C TYR A 271 6.79 13.65 -1.88
N GLU A 272 5.55 13.87 -1.46
CA GLU A 272 4.59 14.69 -2.16
C GLU A 272 4.62 16.16 -1.71
N ALA A 273 3.71 16.98 -2.26
CA ALA A 273 3.65 18.42 -1.97
C ALA A 273 3.50 18.72 -0.47
N TYR A 274 2.85 17.81 0.27
CA TYR A 274 2.75 17.83 1.73
C TYR A 274 2.42 16.42 2.23
N LEU A 275 2.88 16.12 3.44
CA LEU A 275 2.53 14.88 4.14
C LEU A 275 1.21 15.03 4.90
N ALA A 276 1.13 16.05 5.77
CA ALA A 276 -0.06 16.39 6.54
C ALA A 276 -0.16 17.92 6.69
N MET A 277 -1.26 18.49 6.22
CA MET A 277 -1.53 19.93 6.18
C MET A 277 -2.76 20.26 7.04
N PRO A 278 -2.58 20.58 8.33
CA PRO A 278 -3.68 20.97 9.20
C PRO A 278 -4.08 22.43 8.97
N TYR A 279 -5.37 22.71 9.06
CA TYR A 279 -5.95 24.05 9.14
C TYR A 279 -6.55 24.27 10.53
N ASP A 280 -6.31 25.44 11.14
CA ASP A 280 -6.82 25.78 12.47
C ASP A 280 -8.32 25.53 12.62
N PHE A 281 -8.75 25.17 13.84
CA PHE A 281 -10.17 25.07 14.20
C PHE A 281 -10.96 26.31 13.80
N GLN A 282 -12.08 26.11 13.13
CA GLN A 282 -13.02 27.15 12.71
C GLN A 282 -14.41 26.93 13.33
N SER A 283 -15.06 28.02 13.70
CA SER A 283 -16.51 28.08 13.94
C SER A 283 -17.25 28.84 12.84
N ASP A 284 -16.52 29.29 11.81
CA ASP A 284 -17.04 30.02 10.66
C ASP A 284 -17.07 29.09 9.45
N PHE A 285 -18.28 28.72 9.03
CA PHE A 285 -18.52 27.83 7.90
C PHE A 285 -18.01 28.38 6.57
N GLY A 286 -17.93 29.70 6.39
CA GLY A 286 -17.35 30.30 5.19
C GLY A 286 -15.85 30.02 5.08
N LYS A 287 -15.14 29.96 6.21
CA LYS A 287 -13.73 29.58 6.25
C LYS A 287 -13.53 28.08 5.99
N VAL A 288 -14.41 27.24 6.55
CA VAL A 288 -14.40 25.80 6.25
C VAL A 288 -14.62 25.57 4.74
N GLN A 289 -15.63 26.20 4.14
CA GLN A 289 -15.88 26.12 2.70
C GLN A 289 -14.68 26.62 1.88
N ALA A 290 -14.02 27.70 2.29
CA ALA A 290 -12.85 28.23 1.61
C ALA A 290 -11.66 27.25 1.61
N ILE A 291 -11.51 26.43 2.66
CA ILE A 291 -10.52 25.36 2.71
C ILE A 291 -10.89 24.27 1.70
N LEU A 292 -12.13 23.78 1.73
CA LEU A 292 -12.61 22.72 0.82
C LEU A 292 -12.44 23.10 -0.66
N ASN A 293 -12.78 24.34 -1.03
CA ASN A 293 -12.65 24.85 -2.40
C ASN A 293 -11.20 24.91 -2.90
N ARG A 294 -10.22 24.93 -1.99
CA ARG A 294 -8.78 24.96 -2.31
C ARG A 294 -8.17 23.57 -2.43
N ILE A 295 -8.86 22.52 -1.99
CA ILE A 295 -8.35 21.16 -2.12
C ILE A 295 -8.05 20.88 -3.59
N ARG A 296 -6.88 20.30 -3.86
CA ARG A 296 -6.50 19.76 -5.16
C ARG A 296 -6.07 18.33 -4.91
N VAL A 297 -6.72 17.40 -5.60
CA VAL A 297 -6.33 15.99 -5.63
C VAL A 297 -5.11 15.85 -6.53
N PHE A 298 -4.08 15.18 -6.05
CA PHE A 298 -2.87 14.88 -6.81
C PHE A 298 -2.02 13.90 -6.00
N GLY A 299 -1.29 13.02 -6.68
CA GLY A 299 -0.37 12.10 -6.03
C GLY A 299 -0.97 10.73 -5.75
N GLY A 300 -0.39 10.00 -4.79
CA GLY A 300 -0.77 8.64 -4.40
C GLY A 300 -0.34 7.59 -5.43
N ARG A 301 0.78 7.81 -6.13
CA ARG A 301 1.25 6.93 -7.23
C ARG A 301 1.31 5.45 -6.82
N ASP A 302 1.61 5.22 -5.56
CA ASP A 302 1.57 3.94 -4.87
C ASP A 302 0.62 3.99 -3.67
N ILE A 303 0.16 2.81 -3.31
CA ILE A 303 -0.39 2.50 -1.99
C ILE A 303 0.71 1.73 -1.27
N PRO A 304 0.90 1.89 0.06
CA PRO A 304 0.08 2.60 1.07
C PRO A 304 0.23 4.13 1.19
N GLU A 305 -0.58 4.75 2.05
CA GLU A 305 -0.62 6.19 2.32
C GLU A 305 -0.15 6.56 3.75
N ALA A 306 0.18 7.84 4.00
CA ALA A 306 0.75 8.31 5.27
C ALA A 306 -0.27 8.61 6.39
N ILE A 307 -1.24 7.71 6.61
CA ILE A 307 -2.36 7.91 7.55
C ILE A 307 -1.89 8.16 9.00
N TYR A 308 -0.93 7.39 9.53
CA TYR A 308 -0.50 7.59 10.91
C TYR A 308 0.20 8.93 11.13
N GLU A 309 0.92 9.45 10.12
CA GLU A 309 1.50 10.79 10.15
C GLU A 309 0.40 11.86 10.20
N ALA A 310 -0.67 11.67 9.42
CA ALA A 310 -1.84 12.56 9.41
C ALA A 310 -2.57 12.57 10.77
N LEU A 311 -2.88 11.39 11.31
CA LEU A 311 -3.57 11.26 12.61
C LEU A 311 -2.73 11.84 13.74
N TYR A 312 -1.44 11.50 13.82
CA TYR A 312 -0.55 12.06 14.84
C TYR A 312 -0.45 13.58 14.72
N ARG A 313 -0.37 14.10 13.48
CA ARG A 313 -0.34 15.54 13.24
C ARG A 313 -1.63 16.22 13.70
N ALA A 314 -2.80 15.62 13.50
CA ALA A 314 -4.06 16.15 14.04
C ALA A 314 -4.03 16.20 15.57
N LEU A 315 -3.61 15.11 16.22
CA LEU A 315 -3.56 15.01 17.68
C LEU A 315 -2.61 16.05 18.30
N GLU A 316 -1.47 16.32 17.66
CA GLU A 316 -0.47 17.30 18.13
C GLU A 316 -0.84 18.76 17.80
N PHE A 317 -1.42 19.01 16.63
CA PHE A 317 -1.65 20.37 16.14
C PHE A 317 -2.85 21.04 16.80
N TYR A 318 -3.95 20.30 16.97
CA TYR A 318 -5.21 20.87 17.40
C TYR A 318 -5.26 21.08 18.93
N PRO A 319 -5.65 22.28 19.41
CA PRO A 319 -5.81 22.53 20.84
C PRO A 319 -7.17 22.00 21.32
N TRP A 320 -7.29 20.69 21.46
CA TRP A 320 -8.48 19.97 21.93
C TRP A 320 -8.94 20.48 23.30
N LYS A 321 -10.22 20.83 23.41
CA LYS A 321 -10.79 21.40 24.65
C LYS A 321 -12.26 21.08 24.88
N SER A 322 -12.98 20.67 23.84
CA SER A 322 -14.40 20.34 23.95
C SER A 322 -14.60 19.03 24.71
N GLU A 323 -15.83 18.82 25.18
CA GLU A 323 -16.27 17.61 25.86
C GLU A 323 -16.17 16.39 24.96
N LYS A 324 -16.62 16.53 23.70
CA LYS A 324 -16.46 15.53 22.65
C LYS A 324 -15.38 15.96 21.68
N ARG A 325 -14.50 15.02 21.33
CA ARG A 325 -13.30 15.25 20.52
C ARG A 325 -13.22 14.10 19.52
N LEU A 326 -13.42 14.42 18.25
CA LEU A 326 -13.53 13.44 17.19
C LEU A 326 -12.53 13.76 16.10
N ILE A 327 -11.87 12.73 15.60
CA ILE A 327 -11.27 12.70 14.28
C ILE A 327 -12.14 11.78 13.42
N ILE A 328 -12.54 12.26 12.25
CA ILE A 328 -13.08 11.41 11.19
C ILE A 328 -12.01 11.31 10.10
N LEU A 329 -11.50 10.10 9.89
CA LEU A 329 -10.52 9.81 8.84
C LEU A 329 -11.28 9.36 7.59
N VAL A 330 -10.98 9.94 6.42
CA VAL A 330 -11.63 9.58 5.14
C VAL A 330 -10.56 9.27 4.11
N GLY A 331 -10.57 8.05 3.57
CA GLY A 331 -9.64 7.58 2.54
C GLY A 331 -9.96 6.17 2.05
N ASP A 332 -9.27 5.72 1.02
CA ASP A 332 -9.45 4.43 0.34
C ASP A 332 -8.23 3.48 0.50
N ALA A 333 -7.06 4.02 0.87
CA ALA A 333 -5.82 3.26 1.02
C ALA A 333 -5.46 2.90 2.49
N PRO A 334 -4.72 1.80 2.72
CA PRO A 334 -4.14 1.48 4.03
C PRO A 334 -3.00 2.43 4.44
N PRO A 335 -2.65 2.49 5.74
CA PRO A 335 -1.40 3.10 6.18
C PRO A 335 -0.18 2.29 5.74
N HIS A 336 0.99 2.95 5.61
CA HIS A 336 2.27 2.24 5.48
C HIS A 336 2.47 1.19 6.59
N PRO A 337 2.83 -0.07 6.26
CA PRO A 337 2.93 -1.19 7.21
C PRO A 337 4.12 -1.06 8.17
N ARG A 338 5.06 -0.17 7.85
CA ARG A 338 6.18 0.19 8.71
C ARG A 338 6.33 1.71 8.70
N PRO A 339 6.67 2.33 9.84
CA PRO A 339 7.01 3.74 9.89
C PRO A 339 8.11 4.10 8.88
N ARG A 340 7.86 5.11 8.03
CA ARG A 340 8.92 5.74 7.20
C ARG A 340 9.52 6.97 7.87
N GLY A 341 8.87 7.47 8.92
CA GLY A 341 9.31 8.55 9.79
C GLY A 341 9.51 8.11 11.24
N LYS A 342 9.26 9.03 12.18
CA LYS A 342 9.33 8.76 13.62
C LYS A 342 8.01 8.27 14.20
N ILE A 343 6.91 8.47 13.47
CA ILE A 343 5.57 8.24 13.99
C ILE A 343 5.21 6.78 13.81
N THR A 344 4.79 6.14 14.90
CA THR A 344 4.27 4.77 14.90
C THR A 344 2.77 4.78 15.18
N ARG A 345 2.09 3.68 14.87
CA ARG A 345 0.67 3.51 15.21
C ARG A 345 0.44 3.60 16.73
N GLU A 346 1.36 3.06 17.53
CA GLU A 346 1.25 3.07 19.00
C GLU A 346 1.30 4.50 19.53
N MET A 347 2.14 5.37 18.93
CA MET A 347 2.18 6.79 19.28
C MET A 347 0.86 7.50 18.99
N VAL A 348 0.16 7.14 17.91
CA VAL A 348 -1.18 7.67 17.60
C VAL A 348 -2.17 7.23 18.68
N PHE A 349 -2.19 5.93 19.00
CA PHE A 349 -3.15 5.35 19.93
C PHE A 349 -2.98 5.89 21.35
N GLU A 350 -1.73 5.95 21.84
CA GLU A 350 -1.40 6.53 23.14
C GLU A 350 -1.83 7.99 23.20
N LYS A 351 -1.49 8.79 22.19
CA LYS A 351 -1.80 10.22 22.16
C LYS A 351 -3.31 10.49 22.08
N ALA A 352 -4.05 9.72 21.29
CA ALA A 352 -5.50 9.84 21.19
C ALA A 352 -6.16 9.47 22.53
N GLY A 353 -5.69 8.41 23.20
CA GLY A 353 -6.12 8.03 24.53
C GLY A 353 -5.89 9.12 25.58
N ASP A 354 -4.68 9.70 25.61
CA ASP A 354 -4.32 10.81 26.51
C ASP A 354 -5.21 12.05 26.31
N LEU A 355 -5.58 12.32 25.05
CA LEU A 355 -6.45 13.44 24.69
C LEU A 355 -7.93 13.09 24.75
N GLY A 356 -8.32 11.84 25.00
CA GLY A 356 -9.70 11.38 24.91
C GLY A 356 -10.34 11.71 23.55
N VAL A 357 -9.57 11.55 22.46
CA VAL A 357 -10.03 11.77 21.08
C VAL A 357 -10.49 10.44 20.52
N GLU A 358 -11.74 10.40 20.05
CA GLU A 358 -12.27 9.26 19.31
C GLU A 358 -11.86 9.36 17.84
N ILE A 359 -11.43 8.26 17.21
CA ILE A 359 -11.06 8.25 15.77
C ILE A 359 -11.99 7.30 15.02
N HIS A 360 -12.79 7.86 14.11
CA HIS A 360 -13.80 7.15 13.31
C HIS A 360 -13.37 7.12 11.84
N PRO A 361 -12.83 5.99 11.35
CA PRO A 361 -12.45 5.86 9.95
C PRO A 361 -13.65 5.58 9.06
N ILE A 362 -13.75 6.32 7.96
CA ILE A 362 -14.65 6.07 6.83
C ILE A 362 -13.78 5.52 5.71
N ILE A 363 -13.91 4.23 5.44
CA ILE A 363 -13.24 3.58 4.32
C ILE A 363 -14.07 3.78 3.04
N LEU A 364 -13.41 4.13 1.95
CA LEU A 364 -14.01 4.27 0.61
C LEU A 364 -13.59 3.11 -0.30
N PRO A 365 -14.41 2.74 -1.30
CA PRO A 365 -14.02 1.78 -2.31
C PRO A 365 -12.85 2.32 -3.13
N HIS A 366 -11.95 1.42 -3.54
CA HIS A 366 -10.81 1.73 -4.41
C HIS A 366 -11.13 1.44 -5.88
#